data_AF-A0A7V9RW68-F1
#
_entry.id   AF-A0A7V9RW68-F1
#
_cell.length_a   1.000
_cell.length_b   1.000
_cell.length_c   1.000
_cell.angle_alpha   90.00
_cell.angle_beta   90.00
_cell.angle_gamma   90.00
#
_symmetry.space_group_name_H-M   'P 1'
#
loop_
_entity.id
_entity.type
_entity.pdbx_description
1 polymer ?
#
loop_
_entity_poly.entity_id
_entity_poly.type
_entity_poly.pdbx_seq_one_letter_code
_entity_poly.pdbx_strand_id
1 'polypeptide(L)' 'MARAPGSRSTQREVAAMLAISKVEARQRLRAAVAEGLVEEAIDGSRSAPGRRVFWLTEPKGTVELARLQGALRAP' A
#
# COMPACT_ATOMS: atom_id res chain seq x y z
N MET A 1 -2.89 10.86 -11.69
CA MET A 1 -1.53 10.98 -11.10
C MET A 1 -1.08 9.60 -10.67
N ALA A 2 -0.01 9.05 -11.26
CA ALA A 2 0.58 7.79 -10.81
C ALA A 2 1.39 8.05 -9.53
N ARG A 3 1.08 7.32 -8.44
CA ARG A 3 1.84 7.40 -7.19
C ARG A 3 3.24 6.84 -7.45
N ALA A 4 4.28 7.59 -7.10
CA ALA A 4 5.67 7.18 -7.34
C ALA A 4 6.00 5.86 -6.62
N PRO A 5 6.87 5.00 -7.17
CA PRO A 5 7.48 3.90 -6.42
C PRO A 5 8.09 4.44 -5.12
N GLY A 6 7.86 3.76 -3.99
CA GLY A 6 8.29 4.23 -2.67
C GLY A 6 7.37 5.27 -1.99
N SER A 7 6.23 5.64 -2.58
CA SER A 7 5.27 6.54 -1.93
C SER A 7 4.62 5.89 -0.71
N ARG A 8 4.96 6.39 0.48
CA ARG A 8 4.33 5.97 1.74
C ARG A 8 2.83 6.27 1.71
N SER A 9 2.05 5.27 2.06
CA SER A 9 0.59 5.31 2.05
C SER A 9 0.03 4.88 3.39
N THR A 10 -0.94 5.60 3.92
CA THR A 10 -1.64 5.16 5.13
C THR A 10 -2.74 4.14 4.78
N GLN A 11 -3.15 3.29 5.73
CA GLN A 11 -4.27 2.35 5.53
C GLN A 11 -5.54 3.05 5.00
N ARG A 12 -5.81 4.28 5.45
CA ARG A 12 -6.95 5.09 5.00
C ARG A 12 -6.83 5.47 3.53
N GLU A 13 -5.64 5.87 3.09
CA GLU A 13 -5.40 6.20 1.68
C GLU A 13 -5.48 4.97 0.78
N VAL A 14 -4.97 3.82 1.25
CA VAL A 14 -5.09 2.55 0.52
C VAL A 14 -6.55 2.15 0.37
N ALA A 15 -7.35 2.25 1.44
CA ALA A 15 -8.79 1.99 1.37
C ALA A 15 -9.49 2.91 0.35
N ALA A 16 -9.15 4.21 0.36
CA ALA A 16 -9.70 5.19 -0.58
C ALA A 16 -9.30 4.92 -2.03
N MET A 17 -8.03 4.60 -2.29
CA MET A 17 -7.53 4.30 -3.64
C MET A 17 -8.18 3.06 -4.25
N LEU A 18 -8.40 2.03 -3.43
CA LEU A 18 -8.99 0.77 -3.88
C LEU A 18 -10.52 0.77 -3.81
N ALA A 19 -11.14 1.86 -3.34
CA ALA A 19 -12.57 1.96 -3.09
C ALA A 19 -13.13 0.80 -2.23
N ILE A 20 -12.37 0.37 -1.22
CA ILE A 20 -12.74 -0.71 -0.29
C ILE A 20 -12.89 -0.22 1.15
N SER A 21 -13.45 -1.08 2.01
CA SER A 21 -13.54 -0.79 3.43
C SER A 21 -12.16 -0.73 4.10
N LYS A 22 -12.06 0.04 5.19
CA LYS A 22 -10.84 0.12 5.99
C LYS A 22 -10.44 -1.24 6.57
N VAL A 23 -11.41 -2.09 6.91
CA VAL A 23 -11.17 -3.45 7.43
C VAL A 23 -10.53 -4.32 6.35
N GLU A 24 -11.06 -4.28 5.14
CA GLU A 24 -10.54 -5.07 4.03
C GLU A 24 -9.15 -4.59 3.60
N ALA A 25 -8.94 -3.27 3.55
CA ALA A 25 -7.62 -2.71 3.32
C ALA A 25 -6.59 -3.20 4.36
N ARG A 26 -6.99 -3.33 5.63
CA ARG A 26 -6.12 -3.89 6.68
C ARG A 26 -5.73 -5.33 6.41
N GLN A 27 -6.70 -6.16 6.02
CA GLN A 27 -6.47 -7.58 5.76
C GLN A 27 -5.54 -7.76 4.57
N ARG A 28 -5.80 -7.05 3.46
CA ARG A 28 -4.95 -7.08 2.26
C ARG A 28 -3.54 -6.57 2.53
N LEU A 29 -3.39 -5.48 3.29
CA LEU A 29 -2.07 -4.96 3.68
C LEU A 29 -1.30 -5.95 4.57
N ARG A 30 -1.96 -6.63 5.52
CA ARG A 30 -1.31 -7.66 6.34
C ARG A 30 -0.83 -8.85 5.51
N ALA A 31 -1.64 -9.31 4.56
CA ALA A 31 -1.24 -10.37 3.63
C ALA A 31 -0.03 -9.93 2.79
N ALA A 32 -0.07 -8.73 2.20
CA ALA A 32 1.02 -8.19 1.40
C ALA A 32 2.32 -8.00 2.20
N VAL A 33 2.24 -7.65 3.49
CA VAL A 33 3.41 -7.60 4.39
C VAL A 33 3.96 -8.99 4.66
N ALA A 34 3.10 -9.97 4.95
CA ALA A 34 3.52 -11.35 5.18
C ALA A 34 4.18 -11.98 3.93
N GLU A 35 3.72 -11.59 2.74
CA GLU A 35 4.28 -12.00 1.45
C GLU A 35 5.55 -11.23 1.05
N GLY A 36 5.94 -10.21 1.83
CA GLY A 36 7.11 -9.38 1.55
C GLY A 36 6.95 -8.46 0.33
N LEU A 37 5.71 -8.17 -0.09
CA LEU A 37 5.37 -7.24 -1.18
C LEU A 37 5.30 -5.78 -0.70
N VAL A 38 5.04 -5.60 0.59
CA VAL A 38 4.85 -4.29 1.23
C VAL A 38 5.64 -4.26 2.53
N GLU A 39 6.33 -3.17 2.80
CA GLU A 39 6.91 -2.86 4.09
C GLU A 39 5.96 -1.99 4.91
N GLU A 40 5.91 -2.25 6.22
CA GLU A 40 5.19 -1.44 7.20
C GLU A 40 6.18 -0.73 8.11
N ALA A 41 5.95 0.56 8.37
CA ALA A 41 6.57 1.25 9.50
C ALA A 41 5.57 2.13 10.24
N ILE A 42 5.98 2.50 11.45
CA ILE A 42 5.28 3.48 12.26
C ILE A 42 5.88 4.85 11.92
N ASP A 43 5.05 5.76 11.43
CA ASP A 43 5.42 7.15 11.26
C ASP A 43 5.64 7.77 12.65
N GLY A 44 6.89 8.13 12.91
CA GLY A 44 7.32 8.82 14.12
C GLY A 44 7.32 10.35 13.99
N SER A 45 6.79 10.90 12.89
CA SER A 45 6.72 12.35 12.73
C SER A 45 5.86 12.98 13.84
N ARG A 46 6.29 14.14 14.33
CA ARG A 46 5.58 14.89 15.38
C ARG A 46 4.13 15.24 15.00
N SER A 47 3.83 15.25 13.70
CA SER A 47 2.51 15.60 13.16
C SER A 47 1.52 14.44 13.14
N ALA A 48 1.99 13.19 13.21
CA ALA A 48 1.13 12.00 13.21
C ALA A 48 1.76 10.82 13.98
N PRO A 49 2.06 11.00 15.28
CA PRO A 49 2.77 9.99 16.06
C PRO A 49 1.98 8.68 16.10
N GLY A 50 2.63 7.58 15.74
CA GLY A 50 2.07 6.22 15.84
C GLY A 50 1.27 5.75 14.63
N ARG A 51 1.26 6.52 13.53
CA ARG A 51 0.48 6.15 12.33
C ARG A 51 1.22 5.13 11.47
N ARG A 52 0.58 4.00 11.18
CA ARG A 52 1.13 2.97 10.28
C ARG A 52 1.10 3.45 8.83
N VAL A 53 2.26 3.41 8.20
CA VAL A 53 2.49 3.73 6.79
C VAL A 53 3.06 2.52 6.08
N PHE A 54 2.67 2.37 4.82
CA PHE A 54 2.96 1.22 3.98
C PHE A 54 3.59 1.69 2.66
N TRP A 55 4.59 0.96 2.15
CA TRP A 55 5.14 1.18 0.81
C TRP A 55 5.54 -0.15 0.19
N LEU A 56 5.60 -0.20 -1.14
CA LEU A 56 5.99 -1.41 -1.86
C LEU A 56 7.47 -1.71 -1.66
N THR A 57 7.79 -2.98 -1.46
CA THR A 57 9.18 -3.45 -1.48
C THR A 57 9.68 -3.47 -2.91
N GLU A 58 10.87 -2.94 -3.16
CA GLU A 58 11.51 -3.11 -4.47
C GLU A 58 12.39 -4.36 -4.49
N PRO A 59 12.45 -5.11 -5.62
CA PRO A 59 11.67 -4.93 -6.85
C PRO A 59 10.32 -5.68 -6.87
N LYS A 60 10.07 -6.61 -5.95
CA LYS A 60 8.91 -7.53 -5.99
C LYS A 60 7.55 -6.82 -5.88
N GLY A 61 7.41 -5.87 -4.97
CA GLY A 61 6.17 -5.10 -4.77
C GLY A 61 5.83 -4.20 -5.96
N THR A 62 6.82 -3.60 -6.62
CA THR A 62 6.59 -2.77 -7.81
C THR A 62 6.12 -3.59 -9.01
N VAL A 63 6.65 -4.81 -9.20
CA VAL A 63 6.21 -5.73 -10.26
C VAL A 63 4.76 -6.17 -10.03
N GLU A 64 4.40 -6.55 -8.80
CA GLU A 64 3.02 -6.94 -8.50
C GLU A 64 2.03 -5.77 -8.54
N LEU A 65 2.44 -4.56 -8.14
CA LEU A 65 1.61 -3.37 -8.36
C LEU A 65 1.36 -3.13 -9.86
N ALA A 66 2.40 -3.22 -10.69
CA ALA A 66 2.27 -3.05 -12.14
C ALA A 66 1.34 -4.11 -12.74
N ARG A 67 1.43 -5.36 -12.27
CA ARG A 67 0.52 -6.44 -12.67
C ARG A 67 -0.94 -6.14 -12.30
N LEU A 68 -1.19 -5.73 -11.06
CA LEU A 68 -2.54 -5.39 -10.58
C LEU A 68 -3.12 -4.17 -11.30
N GLN A 69 -2.31 -3.14 -11.54
CA GLN A 69 -2.73 -1.96 -12.31
C GLN A 69 -2.97 -2.28 -13.79
N GLY A 70 -2.17 -3.17 -14.38
CA GLY A 70 -2.37 -3.68 -15.73
C GLY A 70 -3.64 -4.50 -15.86
N ALA A 71 -3.95 -5.34 -14.86
CA ALA A 71 -5.19 -6.12 -14.81
C ALA A 71 -6.44 -5.25 -14.64
N LEU A 72 -6.35 -4.13 -13.90
CA LEU A 72 -7.43 -3.15 -13.74
C LEU A 72 -7.62 -2.21 -14.95
N ARG A 73 -6.66 -2.19 -15.89
CA ARG A 73 -6.70 -1.40 -17.13
C ARG A 73 -7.04 -2.24 -18.37
N ALA A 74 -7.18 -3.56 -18.23
CA ALA A 74 -7.72 -4.39 -19.30
C ALA A 74 -9.24 -4.09 -19.44
N PRO A 75 -9.73 -3.81 -20.66
CA PRO A 75 -11.13 -3.46 -20.91
C PRO A 75 -12.11 -4.59 -20.57
#